data_AF-A0A3G9GD41-F1
#
_entry.id   AF-A0A3G9GD41-F1
#
_cell.length_a   1.000
_cell.length_b   1.000
_cell.length_c   1.000
_cell.angle_alpha   90.00
_cell.angle_beta   90.00
_cell.angle_gamma   90.00
#
_symmetry.space_group_name_H-M   'P 1'
#
loop_
_entity.id
_entity.type
_entity.pdbx_description
1 polymer ?
#
loop_
_entity_poly.entity_id
_entity_poly.type
_entity_poly.pdbx_seq_one_letter_code
_entity_poly.pdbx_strand_id
1 'polypeptide(L)' 'MHPTFVIGVRLPFAAHCWVQTDDYLISDQALTVSDYTPILVV' A
#
# COMPACT_ATOMS: atom_id res chain seq x y z
N MET A 1 -14.91 -3.49 -10.33
CA MET A 1 -13.90 -3.15 -9.30
C MET A 1 -13.10 -1.97 -9.82
N HIS A 2 -13.02 -0.89 -9.05
CA HIS A 2 -12.13 0.23 -9.38
C HIS A 2 -10.81 0.04 -8.61
N PRO A 3 -9.65 0.31 -9.24
CA PRO A 3 -8.38 0.26 -8.54
C PRO A 3 -8.39 1.25 -7.37
N THR A 4 -7.87 0.82 -6.23
CA THR A 4 -7.81 1.61 -5.00
C THR A 4 -6.42 2.19 -4.83
N PHE A 5 -6.35 3.46 -4.47
CA PHE A 5 -5.10 4.12 -4.14
C PHE A 5 -4.84 4.00 -2.64
N VAL A 6 -3.69 3.45 -2.28
CA VAL A 6 -3.34 3.15 -0.89
C VAL A 6 -2.09 3.91 -0.49
N ILE A 7 -2.08 4.43 0.73
CA ILE A 7 -0.96 5.12 1.34
C ILE A 7 -0.61 4.40 2.65
N GLY A 8 0.62 3.93 2.77
CA GLY A 8 1.15 3.35 3.99
C GLY A 8 2.26 4.20 4.58
N VAL A 9 2.40 4.18 5.90
CA VAL A 9 3.54 4.79 6.61
C VAL A 9 4.22 3.77 7.52
N ARG A 10 5.47 3.97 7.90
CA ARG A 10 6.19 3.14 8.89
C ARG A 10 7.22 3.93 9.68
N LEU A 11 7.79 3.31 10.71
CA LEU A 11 8.94 3.83 11.47
C LEU A 11 10.22 3.01 11.19
N PRO A 12 11.41 3.64 11.07
CA PRO A 12 11.63 5.08 10.99
C PRO A 12 10.86 5.71 9.82
N PHE A 13 10.50 6.99 9.96
CA PHE A 13 9.49 7.62 9.10
C PHE A 13 9.76 7.38 7.61
N ALA A 14 8.87 6.63 6.98
CA ALA A 14 8.80 6.45 5.55
C ALA A 14 7.33 6.38 5.15
N ALA A 15 6.99 7.00 4.02
CA ALA A 15 5.68 6.93 3.41
C ALA A 15 5.81 6.31 2.03
N HIS A 16 4.85 5.48 1.66
CA HIS A 16 4.82 4.83 0.35
C HIS A 16 3.38 4.69 -0.12
N CYS A 17 3.18 4.64 -1.43
CA CYS A 17 1.86 4.46 -2.02
C CYS A 17 1.86 3.38 -3.09
N TRP A 18 0.73 2.70 -3.22
CA TRP A 18 0.54 1.67 -4.22
C TRP A 18 -0.91 1.62 -4.70
N VAL A 19 -1.11 0.90 -5.80
CA VAL A 19 -2.42 0.61 -6.38
C VAL A 19 -2.73 -0.86 -6.18
N GLN A 20 -3.95 -1.14 -5.72
CA GLN A 20 -4.46 -2.51 -5.56
C GLN A 20 -5.84 -2.68 -6.19
N THR A 21 -6.17 -3.90 -6.57
CA THR A 21 -7.53 -4.33 -6.94
C THR A 21 -7.78 -5.69 -6.31
N ASP A 22 -8.88 -5.82 -5.57
CA ASP A 22 -9.18 -7.05 -4.83
C ASP A 22 -7.97 -7.49 -3.97
N ASP A 23 -7.50 -8.73 -4.14
CA ASP A 23 -6.33 -9.29 -3.44
C ASP A 23 -5.01 -9.10 -4.21
N TYR A 24 -5.00 -8.26 -5.25
CA TYR A 24 -3.85 -8.04 -6.12
C TYR A 24 -3.22 -6.67 -5.91
N LEU A 25 -1.91 -6.66 -5.61
CA LEU A 25 -1.07 -5.49 -5.74
C LEU A 25 -0.64 -5.31 -7.20
N ILE A 26 -0.89 -4.13 -7.76
CA ILE A 26 -0.61 -3.85 -9.18
C ILE A 26 0.76 -3.19 -9.35
N SER A 27 1.11 -2.25 -8.46
CA SER A 27 2.28 -1.39 -8.63
C SER A 27 3.47 -1.74 -7.73
N ASP A 28 3.35 -2.76 -6.89
CA ASP A 28 4.36 -3.11 -5.89
C ASP A 28 4.38 -4.60 -5.55
N GLN A 29 5.29 -5.01 -4.67
CA GLN A 29 5.39 -6.36 -4.13
C GLN A 29 4.73 -6.41 -2.75
N ALA A 30 3.96 -7.47 -2.50
CA ALA A 30 3.26 -7.66 -1.22
C ALA A 30 4.21 -7.59 -0.01
N LEU A 31 5.40 -8.18 -0.11
CA LEU A 31 6.41 -8.14 0.96
C LEU A 31 6.90 -6.71 1.24
N THR A 32 7.09 -5.88 0.20
CA THR A 32 7.53 -4.49 0.36
C THR A 32 6.50 -3.66 1.13
N VAL A 33 5.21 -3.77 0.75
CA VAL A 33 4.16 -2.95 1.36
C VAL A 33 3.68 -3.48 2.70
N SER A 34 3.96 -4.76 3.01
CA SER A 34 3.58 -5.38 4.30
C SER A 34 4.24 -4.75 5.53
N ASP A 35 5.38 -4.08 5.33
CA ASP A 35 6.10 -3.36 6.39
C ASP A 35 5.49 -1.97 6.69
N TYR A 36 4.49 -1.53 5.93
CA TYR A 36 3.84 -0.23 6.11
C TYR A 36 2.58 -0.35 6.94
N THR A 37 2.66 0.15 8.18
CA THR A 37 1.53 0.28 9.11
C THR A 37 1.69 1.56 9.95
N PRO A 38 0.65 2.42 10.07
CA PRO A 38 -0.73 2.26 9.56
C PRO A 38 -0.91 2.49 8.04
N ILE A 39 -2.08 2.07 7.53
CA ILE A 39 -2.52 2.19 6.13
C ILE A 39 -3.76 3.09 6.02
N LEU A 40 -3.78 3.97 5.03
CA LEU A 40 -4.93 4.76 4.58
C LEU A 40 -5.33 4.32 3.17
N VAL A 41 -6.62 4.09 2.97
CA VAL A 41 -7.23 3.67 1.70
C VAL A 41 -8.11 4.81 1.19
N VAL A 42 -7.91 5.24 -0.06
CA VAL A 42 -8.63 6.35 -0.70
C VAL A 42 -9.57 5.85 -1.79
#